data_AF-A0A415MSM0-F1
#
_entry.id   AF-A0A415MSM0-F1
#
_cell.length_a   1.000
_cell.length_b   1.000
_cell.length_c   1.000
_cell.angle_alpha   90.00
_cell.angle_beta   90.00
_cell.angle_gamma   90.00
#
_symmetry.space_group_name_H-M   'P 1'
#
loop_
_entity.id
_entity.type
_entity.pdbx_description
1 polymer ?
#
loop_
_entity_poly.entity_id
_entity_poly.type
_entity_poly.pdbx_seq_one_letter_code
_entity_poly.pdbx_strand_id
1 'polypeptide(L)'
;MLVAEFWDNEEHYFQQTVEWLSKKICTTPAYIQQDRTDFIINPFTRTVSNKTGNIIQLTAKEFDLLYFLISHKEQVFTKEQIYENVWGYDYLEDPNNLTSFIRKLRKKIEPESDRPRYIVIVRGVGYKYTENEEMVGKTATPPE
;
A
#
# COMPACT_ATOMS: atom_id res chain seq x y z
N MET A 1 -18.99 3.90 -13.10
CA MET A 1 -18.97 3.44 -14.51
C MET A 1 -18.86 4.70 -15.35
N LEU A 2 -17.66 5.00 -15.84
CA LEU A 2 -17.40 6.18 -16.67
C LEU A 2 -17.66 5.76 -18.11
N VAL A 3 -18.77 6.24 -18.69
CA VAL A 3 -19.07 6.04 -20.11
C VAL A 3 -18.58 7.30 -20.81
N ALA A 4 -17.49 7.17 -21.56
CA ALA A 4 -17.03 8.20 -22.47
C ALA A 4 -17.62 7.89 -23.84
N GLU A 5 -18.34 8.86 -24.43
CA GLU A 5 -18.85 8.76 -25.80
C GLU A 5 -17.83 9.39 -26.74
N PHE A 6 -17.19 8.57 -27.56
CA PHE A 6 -16.21 8.99 -28.57
C PHE A 6 -16.90 9.11 -29.93
N TRP A 7 -16.61 10.17 -30.68
CA TRP A 7 -17.07 10.31 -32.07
C TRP A 7 -16.14 9.52 -33.00
N ASP A 8 -16.62 9.04 -34.16
CA ASP A 8 -15.99 7.98 -35.01
C ASP A 8 -14.46 8.11 -35.24
N ASN A 9 -13.92 9.33 -35.32
CA ASN A 9 -12.48 9.54 -35.52
C ASN A 9 -11.64 9.29 -34.26
N GLU A 10 -12.19 9.54 -33.07
CA GLU A 10 -11.48 9.34 -31.79
C GLU A 10 -11.41 7.86 -31.41
N GLU A 11 -12.44 7.09 -31.78
CA GLU A 11 -12.48 5.64 -31.59
C GLU A 11 -11.32 4.94 -32.31
N HIS A 12 -10.95 5.42 -33.50
CA HIS A 12 -9.83 4.87 -34.25
C HIS A 12 -8.49 5.06 -33.51
N TYR A 13 -8.25 6.26 -32.96
CA TYR A 13 -7.05 6.53 -32.17
C TYR A 13 -7.04 5.72 -30.88
N PHE A 14 -8.20 5.64 -30.20
CA PHE A 14 -8.36 4.83 -29.00
C PHE A 14 -8.01 3.37 -29.26
N GLN A 15 -8.60 2.76 -30.28
CA GLN A 15 -8.34 1.37 -30.64
C GLN A 15 -6.88 1.14 -31.04
N GLN A 16 -6.26 2.06 -31.80
CA GLN A 16 -4.83 1.97 -32.09
C GLN A 16 -3.97 2.04 -30.82
N THR A 17 -4.30 2.94 -29.88
CA THR A 17 -3.59 3.01 -28.60
C THR A 17 -3.80 1.76 -27.76
N VAL A 18 -5.02 1.20 -27.68
CA VAL A 18 -5.29 -0.03 -26.93
C VAL A 18 -4.58 -1.23 -27.56
N GLU A 19 -4.58 -1.35 -28.89
CA GLU A 19 -3.88 -2.42 -29.59
C GLU A 19 -2.35 -2.29 -29.42
N TRP A 20 -1.82 -1.08 -29.51
CA TRP A 20 -0.42 -0.80 -29.25
C TRP A 20 -0.03 -1.09 -27.79
N LEU A 21 -0.85 -0.63 -26.83
CA LEU A 21 -0.66 -0.88 -25.41
C LEU A 21 -0.74 -2.36 -25.10
N SER A 22 -1.70 -3.11 -25.65
CA SER A 22 -1.84 -4.55 -25.40
C SER A 22 -0.69 -5.36 -26.00
N LYS A 23 -0.21 -4.99 -27.20
CA LYS A 23 1.00 -5.60 -27.80
C LYS A 23 2.27 -5.29 -27.01
N LYS A 24 2.35 -4.11 -26.40
CA LYS A 24 3.57 -3.62 -25.73
C LYS A 24 3.59 -3.94 -24.23
N ILE A 25 2.43 -3.97 -23.60
CA ILE A 25 2.17 -4.23 -22.18
C ILE A 25 1.58 -5.63 -22.08
N CYS A 26 2.25 -6.62 -22.68
CA CYS A 26 1.90 -8.04 -22.55
C CYS A 26 2.17 -8.50 -21.10
N THR A 27 1.45 -7.92 -20.15
CA THR A 27 1.47 -8.25 -18.74
C THR A 27 0.15 -8.93 -18.43
N THR A 28 0.22 -10.25 -18.26
CA THR A 28 -0.52 -10.91 -17.17
C THR A 28 -0.49 -9.99 -15.95
N PRO A 29 -1.60 -9.81 -15.19
CA PRO A 29 -1.63 -8.90 -14.04
C PRO A 29 -0.35 -9.11 -13.25
N ALA A 30 0.54 -8.12 -13.32
CA ALA A 30 1.87 -8.27 -12.78
C ALA A 30 1.63 -8.39 -11.28
N TYR A 31 1.75 -9.62 -10.76
CA TYR A 31 2.00 -9.82 -9.35
C TYR A 31 3.10 -8.81 -9.02
N ILE A 32 2.83 -7.90 -8.07
CA ILE A 32 3.82 -6.96 -7.53
C ILE A 32 5.13 -7.73 -7.52
N GLN A 33 6.16 -7.26 -8.23
CA GLN A 33 7.42 -7.99 -8.37
C GLN A 33 7.95 -8.29 -6.95
N GLN A 34 7.61 -9.49 -6.46
CA GLN A 34 7.60 -9.85 -5.04
C GLN A 34 8.98 -10.23 -4.55
N ASP A 35 9.96 -10.14 -5.43
CA ASP A 35 11.30 -10.67 -5.22
C ASP A 35 12.09 -9.85 -4.19
N ARG A 36 11.58 -8.67 -3.80
CA ARG A 36 12.22 -7.82 -2.80
C ARG A 36 11.43 -7.63 -1.53
N THR A 37 10.17 -8.05 -1.46
CA THR A 37 9.36 -7.80 -0.26
C THR A 37 9.42 -8.92 0.77
N ASP A 38 9.47 -8.59 2.05
CA ASP A 38 9.46 -9.59 3.15
C ASP A 38 8.08 -10.27 3.33
N PHE A 39 7.07 -9.78 2.60
CA PHE A 39 5.71 -10.30 2.57
C PHE A 39 5.33 -10.82 1.17
N ILE A 40 4.56 -11.92 1.17
CA ILE A 40 3.85 -12.48 0.02
C ILE A 40 2.41 -12.00 0.14
N ILE A 41 1.92 -11.25 -0.85
CA ILE A 41 0.60 -10.63 -0.78
C ILE A 41 -0.22 -11.02 -2.01
N ASN A 42 -1.42 -11.55 -1.75
CA ASN A 42 -2.40 -11.78 -2.80
C ASN A 42 -3.56 -10.79 -2.64
N PRO A 43 -3.69 -9.79 -3.54
CA PRO A 43 -4.76 -8.79 -3.45
C PRO A 43 -6.15 -9.37 -3.74
N PHE A 44 -6.25 -10.42 -4.54
CA PHE A 44 -7.54 -11.02 -4.93
C PHE A 44 -8.13 -11.86 -3.79
N THR A 45 -7.29 -12.62 -3.09
CA THR A 45 -7.72 -13.41 -1.92
C THR A 45 -7.58 -12.64 -0.61
N ARG A 46 -6.98 -11.45 -0.64
CA ARG A 46 -6.68 -10.59 0.52
C ARG A 46 -5.89 -11.31 1.62
N THR A 47 -4.94 -12.13 1.20
CA THR A 47 -4.09 -12.92 2.12
C THR A 47 -2.67 -12.38 2.13
N VAL A 48 -2.05 -12.39 3.31
CA VAL A 48 -0.65 -12.01 3.51
C VAL A 48 0.05 -13.15 4.23
N SER A 49 1.24 -13.53 3.75
CA SER A 49 2.14 -14.41 4.47
C SER A 49 3.56 -13.84 4.50
N ASN A 50 4.36 -14.28 5.46
CA ASN A 50 5.79 -13.96 5.45
C ASN A 50 6.56 -14.90 4.49
N LYS A 51 7.85 -14.63 4.27
CA LYS A 51 8.73 -15.49 3.46
C LYS A 51 8.83 -16.94 3.93
N THR A 52 8.52 -17.23 5.20
CA THR A 52 8.51 -18.60 5.74
C THR A 52 7.18 -19.32 5.52
N GLY A 53 6.20 -18.69 4.87
CA GLY A 53 4.89 -19.26 4.57
C GLY A 53 3.84 -19.13 5.68
N ASN A 54 4.17 -18.46 6.80
CA ASN A 54 3.21 -18.24 7.89
C ASN A 54 2.19 -17.16 7.49
N ILE A 55 0.90 -17.49 7.60
CA ILE A 55 -0.20 -16.58 7.28
C ILE A 55 -0.34 -15.53 8.38
N ILE A 56 -0.38 -14.26 8.00
CA ILE A 56 -0.61 -13.12 8.88
C ILE A 56 -2.08 -12.73 8.81
N GLN A 57 -2.79 -12.90 9.93
CA GLN A 57 -4.23 -12.62 10.01
C GLN A 57 -4.51 -11.12 10.16
N LEU A 58 -4.91 -10.48 9.06
CA LEU A 58 -5.28 -9.07 9.01
C LEU A 58 -6.79 -8.91 8.89
N THR A 59 -7.33 -7.89 9.54
CA THR A 59 -8.69 -7.39 9.25
C THR A 59 -8.73 -6.76 7.86
N ALA A 60 -9.93 -6.50 7.33
CA ALA A 60 -10.08 -5.88 6.02
C ALA A 60 -9.28 -4.56 5.91
N LYS A 61 -9.44 -3.64 6.88
CA LYS A 61 -8.75 -2.34 6.85
C LYS A 61 -7.25 -2.43 7.13
N GLU A 62 -6.80 -3.36 7.97
CA GLU A 62 -5.36 -3.60 8.14
C GLU A 62 -4.72 -4.10 6.84
N PHE A 63 -5.42 -4.98 6.10
CA PHE A 63 -4.98 -5.44 4.79
C PHE A 63 -4.89 -4.27 3.80
N ASP A 64 -5.96 -3.46 3.68
CA ASP A 64 -6.00 -2.34 2.75
C ASP A 64 -4.87 -1.34 3.03
N LEU A 65 -4.65 -1.02 4.31
CA LEU A 65 -3.58 -0.13 4.77
C LEU A 65 -2.20 -0.69 4.40
N LEU A 66 -1.93 -1.95 4.72
CA LEU A 66 -0.66 -2.58 4.40
C LEU A 66 -0.42 -2.64 2.89
N TYR A 67 -1.44 -3.06 2.14
CA TYR A 67 -1.38 -3.17 0.69
C TYR A 67 -1.13 -1.82 0.03
N PHE A 68 -1.82 -0.76 0.47
CA PHE A 68 -1.61 0.59 -0.01
C PHE A 68 -0.17 1.06 0.20
N LEU A 69 0.36 0.92 1.42
CA LEU A 69 1.71 1.37 1.73
C LEU A 69 2.79 0.56 1.00
N ILE A 70 2.62 -0.77 0.87
CA ILE A 70 3.55 -1.63 0.13
C ILE A 70 3.54 -1.33 -1.36
N SER A 71 2.37 -1.05 -1.93
CA SER A 71 2.24 -0.66 -3.34
C SER A 71 2.97 0.66 -3.66
N HIS A 72 3.25 1.46 -2.63
CA HIS A 72 3.93 2.76 -2.71
C HIS A 72 5.21 2.78 -1.86
N LYS A 73 6.03 1.73 -1.98
CA LYS A 73 7.28 1.56 -1.21
C LYS A 73 8.17 2.81 -1.26
N GLU A 74 8.75 3.18 -0.12
CA GLU A 74 9.55 4.39 0.15
C GLU A 74 8.84 5.75 0.00
N GLN A 75 7.57 5.79 -0.42
CA GLN A 75 6.82 7.04 -0.49
C GLN A 75 6.20 7.39 0.87
N VAL A 76 6.19 8.68 1.18
CA VAL A 76 5.67 9.22 2.44
C VAL A 76 4.26 9.75 2.20
N PHE A 77 3.32 9.32 3.04
CA PHE A 77 1.94 9.78 3.01
C PHE A 77 1.55 10.40 4.35
N THR A 78 0.82 11.52 4.29
CA THR A 78 0.20 12.11 5.49
C THR A 78 -0.92 11.23 6.02
N LYS A 79 -1.42 11.51 7.23
CA LYS A 79 -2.55 10.77 7.80
C LYS A 79 -3.78 10.89 6.91
N GLU A 80 -4.05 12.10 6.44
CA GLU A 80 -5.20 12.46 5.61
C GLU A 80 -5.14 11.69 4.29
N GLN A 81 -3.97 11.67 3.63
CA GLN A 81 -3.78 10.92 2.38
C GLN A 81 -4.00 9.42 2.59
N ILE A 82 -3.48 8.84 3.67
CA ILE A 82 -3.69 7.41 3.97
C ILE A 82 -5.18 7.15 4.20
N TYR A 83 -5.87 8.01 4.94
CA TYR A 83 -7.30 7.87 5.18
C TYR A 83 -8.10 7.89 3.88
N GLU A 84 -7.86 8.89 3.06
CA GLU A 84 -8.54 9.08 1.79
C GLU A 84 -8.36 7.86 0.86
N ASN A 85 -7.13 7.34 0.77
CA ASN A 85 -6.83 6.20 -0.11
C ASN A 85 -7.35 4.85 0.42
N VAL A 86 -7.44 4.68 1.74
CA VAL A 86 -7.79 3.38 2.37
C VAL A 86 -9.25 3.31 2.81
N TRP A 87 -9.84 4.42 3.22
CA TRP A 87 -11.23 4.53 3.68
C TRP A 87 -12.15 5.26 2.70
N GLY A 88 -11.61 6.14 1.85
CA GLY A 88 -12.40 6.97 0.92
C GLY A 88 -12.83 8.30 1.55
N TYR A 89 -13.31 9.21 0.69
CA TYR A 89 -13.73 10.57 1.08
C TYR A 89 -14.98 10.60 1.97
N ASP A 90 -15.86 9.60 1.87
CA ASP A 90 -17.14 9.56 2.61
C ASP A 90 -17.01 9.08 4.06
N TYR A 91 -15.78 8.76 4.49
CA TYR A 91 -15.55 8.23 5.83
C TYR A 91 -15.43 9.38 6.84
N LEU A 92 -16.57 9.74 7.43
CA LEU A 92 -16.72 10.80 8.45
C LEU A 92 -16.05 10.47 9.81
N GLU A 93 -15.35 9.35 9.94
CA GLU A 93 -14.67 9.03 11.20
C GLU A 93 -13.41 9.86 11.39
N ASP A 94 -13.09 10.08 12.67
CA ASP A 94 -11.94 10.86 13.11
C ASP A 94 -10.62 10.30 12.53
N PRO A 95 -9.88 11.09 11.72
CA PRO A 95 -8.56 10.73 11.20
C PRO A 95 -7.51 10.47 12.31
N ASN A 96 -7.87 10.68 13.58
CA ASN A 96 -7.03 10.30 14.70
C ASN A 96 -6.91 8.78 14.92
N ASN A 97 -7.80 7.94 14.37
CA ASN A 97 -7.78 6.49 14.61
C ASN A 97 -6.68 5.73 13.82
N LEU A 98 -6.07 6.33 12.78
CA LEU A 98 -5.02 5.68 11.98
C LEU A 98 -3.84 5.22 12.84
N THR A 99 -3.48 5.97 13.86
CA THR A 99 -2.39 5.60 14.78
C THR A 99 -2.68 4.25 15.47
N SER A 100 -3.95 3.99 15.82
CA SER A 100 -4.40 2.72 16.38
C SER A 100 -4.30 1.58 15.37
N PHE A 101 -4.74 1.81 14.12
CA PHE A 101 -4.60 0.85 13.03
C PHE A 101 -3.13 0.53 12.74
N ILE A 102 -2.26 1.54 12.65
CA ILE A 102 -0.81 1.37 12.46
C ILE A 102 -0.21 0.56 13.62
N ARG A 103 -0.58 0.85 14.87
CA ARG A 103 -0.09 0.11 16.05
C ARG A 103 -0.55 -1.35 16.01
N LYS A 104 -1.81 -1.63 15.68
CA LYS A 104 -2.34 -3.00 15.56
C LYS A 104 -1.68 -3.75 14.41
N LEU A 105 -1.51 -3.10 13.27
CA LEU A 105 -0.85 -3.66 12.10
C LEU A 105 0.62 -4.01 12.40
N ARG A 106 1.37 -3.09 13.01
CA ARG A 106 2.77 -3.32 13.43
C ARG A 106 2.92 -4.54 14.33
N LYS A 107 2.03 -4.71 15.32
CA LYS A 107 2.05 -5.91 16.18
C LYS A 107 1.92 -7.24 15.43
N LYS A 108 1.39 -7.23 14.21
CA LYS A 108 1.17 -8.43 13.40
C LYS A 108 2.27 -8.68 12.37
N ILE A 109 2.92 -7.61 11.87
CA ILE A 109 3.87 -7.71 10.76
C ILE A 109 5.32 -7.43 11.17
N GLU A 110 5.55 -6.65 12.24
CA GLU A 110 6.88 -6.28 12.70
C GLU A 110 7.42 -7.34 13.67
N PRO A 111 8.73 -7.63 13.65
CA PRO A 111 9.37 -8.41 14.71
C PRO A 111 9.23 -7.74 16.08
N GLU A 112 9.45 -6.43 16.13
CA GLU A 112 9.30 -5.59 17.33
C GLU A 112 8.43 -4.37 17.02
N SER A 113 7.21 -4.32 17.57
CA SER A 113 6.26 -3.25 17.27
C SER A 113 6.74 -1.84 17.67
N ASP A 114 7.60 -1.73 18.69
CA ASP A 114 8.11 -0.45 19.22
C ASP A 114 9.39 0.00 18.49
N ARG A 115 9.98 -0.88 17.66
CA ARG A 115 11.09 -0.58 16.76
C ARG A 115 10.70 -0.98 15.34
N PRO A 116 9.74 -0.24 14.75
CA PRO A 116 9.18 -0.62 13.46
C PRO A 116 10.25 -0.57 12.37
N ARG A 117 10.40 -1.70 11.67
CA ARG A 117 11.25 -1.83 10.49
C ARG A 117 10.46 -1.45 9.24
N TYR A 118 9.22 -1.90 9.14
CA TYR A 118 8.44 -1.81 7.90
C TYR A 118 7.68 -0.50 7.77
N ILE A 119 6.82 -0.19 8.73
CA ILE A 119 6.00 1.03 8.69
C ILE A 119 6.66 2.06 9.58
N VAL A 120 7.38 3.03 9.00
CA VAL A 120 8.13 4.04 9.78
C VAL A 120 7.45 5.40 9.74
N ILE A 121 7.68 6.21 10.78
CA ILE A 121 7.20 7.59 10.86
C ILE A 121 8.27 8.51 10.30
N VAL A 122 7.87 9.35 9.35
CA VAL A 122 8.65 10.52 8.90
C VAL A 122 8.14 11.72 9.68
N ARG A 123 8.96 12.19 10.63
CA ARG A 123 8.58 13.24 11.59
C ARG A 123 8.08 14.49 10.87
N GLY A 124 6.94 15.01 11.32
CA GLY A 124 6.31 16.20 10.74
C GLY A 124 5.64 15.99 9.38
N VAL A 125 5.67 14.77 8.82
CA VAL A 125 5.11 14.48 7.49
C VAL A 125 4.06 13.38 7.55
N GLY A 126 4.43 12.18 8.01
CA GLY A 126 3.49 11.05 8.03
C GLY A 126 4.16 9.68 8.12
N TYR A 127 3.66 8.73 7.34
CA TYR A 127 4.12 7.33 7.37
C TYR A 127 4.64 6.89 6.00
N LYS A 128 5.58 5.95 6.02
CA LYS A 128 6.03 5.25 4.81
C LYS A 128 6.26 3.77 5.10
N TYR A 129 6.19 2.97 4.05
CA TYR A 129 6.68 1.59 4.08
C TYR A 129 8.13 1.53 3.58
N THR A 130 8.99 0.81 4.31
CA THR A 130 10.39 0.58 3.96
C THR A 130 10.79 -0.85 4.30
N GLU A 131 11.83 -1.34 3.64
CA GLU A 131 12.46 -2.63 3.97
C GLU A 131 13.95 -2.46 4.23
N ASN A 132 14.44 -1.22 4.22
CA ASN A 132 15.84 -0.90 4.42
C ASN A 132 16.13 -0.71 5.91
N GLU A 133 16.88 -1.65 6.47
CA GLU A 133 17.32 -1.64 7.88
C GLU A 133 18.17 -0.39 8.22
N GLU A 134 18.87 0.19 7.25
CA GLU A 134 19.75 1.35 7.46
C GLU A 134 19.04 2.63 7.93
N MET A 135 17.72 2.74 7.71
CA MET A 135 16.94 3.91 8.10
C MET A 135 16.32 3.81 9.51
N VAL A 136 16.38 2.63 10.14
CA VAL A 136 15.69 2.32 11.41
C VAL A 136 16.34 3.04 12.62
N GLY A 137 17.62 3.42 12.52
CA GLY A 137 18.38 4.03 13.62
C GLY A 137 18.32 5.56 13.75
N LYS A 138 17.80 6.30 12.77
CA LYS A 138 17.85 7.78 12.78
C LYS A 138 16.59 8.48 13.27
N THR A 139 15.46 7.78 13.37
CA THR A 139 14.13 8.38 13.67
C THR A 139 13.48 7.88 14.95
N ALA A 140 14.04 6.87 15.63
CA ALA A 140 13.51 6.33 16.88
C ALA A 140 13.91 7.19 18.09
N THR A 141 13.04 8.14 18.45
CA THR A 141 12.98 8.67 19.82
C THR A 141 11.54 8.45 20.28
N PRO A 142 11.31 7.76 21.42
CA PRO A 142 9.98 7.59 21.99
C PRO A 142 9.33 8.95 22.27
N PRO A 143 8.01 9.11 22.07
CA PRO A 143 7.30 10.27 22.59
C PRO A 143 7.31 10.22 24.13
N GLU A 144 7.66 11.34 24.76
CA GLU A 144 7.39 11.61 26.20
C GLU A 144 5.88 11.66 26.46
#